data_AF-A0A2D5ZVQ9-F1
#
_entry.id   AF-A0A2D5ZVQ9-F1
#
_cell.length_a   1.000
_cell.length_b   1.000
_cell.length_c   1.000
_cell.angle_alpha   90.00
_cell.angle_beta   90.00
_cell.angle_gamma   90.00
#
_symmetry.space_group_name_H-M   'P 1'
#
loop_
_entity.id
_entity.type
_entity.pdbx_description
1 polymer ?
#
loop_
_entity_poly.entity_id
_entity_poly.type
_entity_poly.pdbx_seq_one_letter_code
_entity_poly.pdbx_strand_id
1 'polypeptide(L)'
;MQKPTHVAVIMDGNGRWAKARGHSRFWGHLRGARAARDVIMASIRREIPYLTLFAFSTENWFRPEQEVSFLMKLLIRQLMREKQRLVDNNVVFHCIGDFSRLPKPVIAAIRETIQATSQNNGMNLTFALSYSG
;
A
#
# COMPACT_ATOMS: atom_id res chain seq x y z
N MET A 1 -23.27 2.37 17.58
CA MET A 1 -22.13 1.43 17.56
C MET A 1 -20.84 2.23 17.47
N GLN A 2 -19.82 1.87 18.25
CA GLN A 2 -18.51 2.54 18.25
C GLN A 2 -17.73 2.14 16.99
N LYS A 3 -17.22 3.12 16.24
CA LYS A 3 -16.36 2.87 15.06
C LYS A 3 -14.91 2.57 15.51
N PRO A 4 -14.18 1.66 14.84
CA PRO A 4 -12.78 1.42 15.15
C PRO A 4 -11.96 2.68 14.87
N THR A 5 -11.02 2.99 15.76
CA THR A 5 -10.09 4.11 15.60
C THR A 5 -8.93 3.76 14.66
N HIS A 6 -8.54 2.48 14.62
CA HIS A 6 -7.46 1.98 13.77
C HIS A 6 -7.83 0.62 13.18
N VAL A 7 -7.69 0.48 11.87
CA VAL A 7 -7.80 -0.80 11.15
C VAL A 7 -6.45 -1.14 10.50
N ALA A 8 -5.98 -2.37 10.70
CA ALA A 8 -4.85 -2.92 9.99
C ALA A 8 -5.29 -4.04 9.05
N VAL A 9 -4.78 -4.07 7.82
CA VAL A 9 -5.18 -5.03 6.79
C VAL A 9 -3.96 -5.76 6.23
N ILE A 10 -3.97 -7.08 6.35
CA ILE A 10 -3.04 -7.97 5.65
C ILE A 10 -3.63 -8.27 4.27
N MET A 11 -2.99 -7.78 3.21
CA MET A 11 -3.49 -7.88 1.84
C MET A 11 -3.08 -9.22 1.18
N ASP A 12 -3.45 -10.34 1.81
CA ASP A 12 -3.13 -11.69 1.32
C ASP A 12 -4.15 -12.20 0.27
N GLY A 13 -3.77 -13.25 -0.45
CA GLY A 13 -4.64 -13.98 -1.38
C GLY A 13 -4.45 -13.63 -2.85
N ASN A 14 -3.66 -12.60 -3.19
CA ASN A 14 -3.44 -12.17 -4.58
C ASN A 14 -2.98 -13.32 -5.49
N GLY A 15 -1.98 -14.09 -5.03
CA GLY A 15 -1.46 -15.24 -5.80
C GLY A 15 -2.47 -16.38 -5.95
N ARG A 16 -3.23 -16.70 -4.90
CA ARG A 16 -4.29 -17.73 -4.93
C ARG A 16 -5.43 -17.32 -5.87
N TRP A 17 -5.84 -16.06 -5.82
CA TRP A 17 -6.86 -15.49 -6.70
C TRP A 17 -6.48 -15.59 -8.18
N ALA A 18 -5.21 -15.30 -8.50
CA ALA A 18 -4.70 -15.41 -9.87
C ALA A 18 -4.67 -16.87 -10.35
N LYS A 19 -4.13 -17.78 -9.52
CA LYS A 19 -4.05 -19.22 -9.83
C LYS A 19 -5.42 -19.83 -10.11
N ALA A 20 -6.43 -19.50 -9.29
CA ALA A 20 -7.80 -19.98 -9.45
C ALA A 20 -8.45 -19.55 -10.78
N ARG A 21 -7.86 -18.59 -11.51
CA ARG A 21 -8.36 -18.05 -12.77
C ARG A 21 -7.41 -18.32 -13.95
N GLY A 22 -6.41 -19.18 -13.78
CA GLY A 22 -5.41 -19.46 -14.81
C GLY A 22 -4.51 -18.25 -15.15
N HIS A 23 -4.40 -17.27 -14.25
CA HIS A 23 -3.59 -16.08 -14.46
C HIS A 23 -2.25 -16.15 -13.71
N SER A 24 -1.26 -15.41 -14.21
CA SER A 24 -0.01 -15.20 -13.48
C SER A 24 -0.23 -14.38 -12.21
N ARG A 25 0.64 -14.57 -11.21
CA ARG A 25 0.59 -13.84 -9.92
C ARG A 25 0.58 -12.32 -10.08
N PHE A 26 1.18 -11.80 -11.16
CA PHE A 26 1.16 -10.37 -11.49
C PHE A 26 -0.26 -9.81 -11.63
N TRP A 27 -1.18 -10.56 -12.24
CA TRP A 27 -2.59 -10.16 -12.34
C TRP A 27 -3.26 -10.10 -10.97
N GLY A 28 -2.90 -11.04 -10.09
CA GLY A 28 -3.32 -11.03 -8.70
C GLY A 28 -2.91 -9.75 -7.98
N HIS A 29 -1.65 -9.36 -8.11
CA HIS A 29 -1.12 -8.14 -7.48
C HIS A 29 -1.76 -6.87 -8.05
N LEU A 30 -2.02 -6.80 -9.37
CA LEU A 30 -2.77 -5.71 -9.98
C LEU A 30 -4.20 -5.61 -9.46
N ARG A 31 -4.85 -6.76 -9.21
CA ARG A 31 -6.18 -6.79 -8.59
C ARG A 31 -6.10 -6.38 -7.12
N GLY A 32 -5.08 -6.82 -6.39
CA GLY A 32 -4.79 -6.42 -5.02
C GLY A 32 -4.62 -4.91 -4.87
N ALA A 33 -3.89 -4.25 -5.77
CA ALA A 33 -3.75 -2.79 -5.78
C ALA A 33 -5.10 -2.06 -5.93
N ARG A 34 -6.00 -2.58 -6.76
CA ARG A 34 -7.37 -2.04 -6.88
C ARG A 34 -8.18 -2.25 -5.60
N ALA A 35 -8.09 -3.43 -4.99
CA ALA A 35 -8.76 -3.71 -3.72
C ALA A 35 -8.24 -2.80 -2.59
N ALA A 36 -6.92 -2.54 -2.53
CA ALA A 36 -6.31 -1.62 -1.58
C ALA A 36 -6.90 -0.20 -1.72
N ARG A 37 -7.05 0.28 -2.96
CA ARG A 37 -7.73 1.55 -3.23
C ARG A 37 -9.16 1.56 -2.72
N ASP A 38 -9.93 0.50 -2.98
CA ASP A 38 -11.32 0.42 -2.55
C ASP A 38 -11.43 0.43 -1.02
N VAL A 39 -10.50 -0.22 -0.32
CA VAL A 39 -10.37 -0.19 1.15
C VAL A 39 -10.04 1.21 1.65
N ILE A 40 -9.06 1.90 1.05
CA ILE A 40 -8.70 3.28 1.41
C ILE A 40 -9.93 4.19 1.29
N MET A 41 -10.63 4.14 0.16
CA MET A 41 -11.83 4.95 -0.09
C MET A 41 -12.96 4.60 0.86
N ALA A 42 -13.11 3.32 1.19
CA ALA A 42 -14.09 2.84 2.15
C ALA A 42 -13.80 3.31 3.58
N SER A 43 -12.53 3.40 3.97
CA SER A 43 -12.10 3.89 5.28
C SER A 43 -12.29 5.39 5.41
N ILE A 44 -11.99 6.15 4.35
CA ILE A 44 -12.26 7.60 4.27
C ILE A 44 -13.76 7.86 4.46
N ARG A 45 -14.63 7.20 3.67
CA ARG A 45 -16.10 7.36 3.79
C ARG A 45 -16.67 6.95 5.13
N ARG A 46 -16.00 6.04 5.85
CA ARG A 46 -16.39 5.59 7.19
C ARG A 46 -15.74 6.40 8.30
N GLU A 47 -14.97 7.44 7.95
CA GLU A 47 -14.25 8.29 8.88
C GLU A 47 -13.41 7.48 9.88
N ILE A 48 -12.72 6.46 9.38
CA ILE A 48 -11.75 5.68 10.16
C ILE A 48 -10.49 6.55 10.27
N PRO A 49 -10.02 6.89 11.48
CA PRO A 49 -8.87 7.79 11.63
C PRO A 49 -7.54 7.21 11.16
N TYR A 50 -7.30 5.90 11.37
CA TYR A 50 -6.05 5.24 11.01
C TYR A 50 -6.29 3.95 10.20
N LEU A 51 -5.59 3.83 9.07
CA LEU A 51 -5.57 2.63 8.23
C LEU A 51 -4.13 2.21 7.98
N THR A 52 -3.75 1.00 8.37
CA THR A 52 -2.45 0.40 8.03
C THR A 52 -2.63 -0.72 7.01
N LEU A 53 -1.91 -0.67 5.90
CA LEU A 53 -1.88 -1.72 4.90
C LEU A 53 -0.51 -2.43 4.89
N PHE A 54 -0.50 -3.74 5.07
CA PHE A 54 0.70 -4.57 4.91
C PHE A 54 0.96 -4.81 3.43
N ALA A 55 1.78 -3.94 2.85
CA ALA A 55 2.03 -3.90 1.40
C ALA A 55 3.21 -4.76 0.97
N PHE A 56 4.23 -4.93 1.82
CA PHE A 56 5.38 -5.80 1.53
C PHE A 56 6.07 -6.22 2.84
N SER A 57 6.10 -7.51 3.15
CA SER A 57 6.73 -8.03 4.39
C SER A 57 8.21 -8.38 4.20
N THR A 58 8.96 -8.62 5.28
CA THR A 58 10.38 -9.03 5.14
C THR A 58 10.51 -10.41 4.48
N GLU A 59 9.53 -11.29 4.63
CA GLU A 59 9.51 -12.61 4.01
C GLU A 59 9.23 -12.53 2.50
N ASN A 60 8.70 -11.41 2.00
CA ASN A 60 8.47 -11.21 0.57
C ASN A 60 9.79 -11.07 -0.22
N TRP A 61 10.90 -10.79 0.46
CA TRP A 61 12.22 -10.79 -0.16
C TRP A 61 12.71 -12.19 -0.57
N PHE A 62 12.14 -13.26 0.00
CA PHE A 62 12.47 -14.64 -0.40
C PHE A 62 11.72 -15.11 -1.67
N ARG A 63 10.90 -14.24 -2.29
CA ARG A 63 10.23 -14.54 -3.55
C ARG A 63 11.22 -14.41 -4.73
N PRO A 64 10.90 -14.98 -5.91
CA PRO A 64 11.72 -14.80 -7.10
C PRO A 64 11.98 -13.32 -7.40
N GLU A 65 13.21 -12.97 -7.78
CA GLU A 65 13.66 -11.60 -8.00
C GLU A 65 12.75 -10.84 -8.98
N GLN A 66 12.29 -11.51 -10.04
CA GLN A 66 11.36 -10.93 -11.02
C GLN A 66 10.03 -10.52 -10.38
N GLU A 67 9.51 -11.29 -9.40
CA GLU A 67 8.30 -10.93 -8.67
C GLU A 67 8.54 -9.74 -7.75
N VAL A 68 9.67 -9.71 -7.04
CA VAL A 68 10.05 -8.58 -6.18
C VAL A 68 10.20 -7.30 -7.01
N SER A 69 10.94 -7.35 -8.11
CA SER A 69 11.12 -6.23 -9.04
C SER A 69 9.79 -5.70 -9.58
N PHE A 70 8.89 -6.60 -9.96
CA PHE A 70 7.53 -6.23 -10.38
C PHE A 70 6.75 -5.52 -9.27
N LEU A 71 6.79 -6.04 -8.04
CA LEU A 71 6.10 -5.44 -6.90
C LEU A 71 6.60 -4.01 -6.60
N MET A 72 7.92 -3.78 -6.67
CA MET A 72 8.51 -2.46 -6.48
C MET A 72 8.08 -1.47 -7.57
N LYS A 73 8.07 -1.90 -8.85
CA LYS A 73 7.57 -1.08 -9.96
C LYS A 73 6.08 -0.79 -9.82
N LEU A 74 5.29 -1.77 -9.40
CA LEU A 74 3.87 -1.60 -9.15
C LEU A 74 3.61 -0.60 -8.03
N LEU A 75 4.35 -0.68 -6.93
CA LEU A 75 4.26 0.24 -5.81
C LEU A 75 4.54 1.69 -6.24
N ILE A 76 5.64 1.94 -6.96
CA ILE A 76 5.95 3.28 -7.49
C ILE A 76 4.80 3.81 -8.35
N ARG A 77 4.30 2.97 -9.27
CA ARG A 77 3.18 3.34 -10.14
C ARG A 77 1.91 3.68 -9.35
N GLN A 78 1.60 2.93 -8.29
CA GLN A 78 0.42 3.23 -7.47
C GLN A 78 0.62 4.53 -6.68
N LEU A 79 1.78 4.74 -6.04
CA LEU A 79 2.06 5.97 -5.31
C LEU A 79 1.93 7.20 -6.21
N MET A 80 2.57 7.19 -7.38
CA MET A 80 2.48 8.29 -8.34
C MET A 80 1.05 8.55 -8.82
N ARG A 81 0.29 7.48 -9.12
CA ARG A 81 -1.08 7.60 -9.64
C ARG A 81 -2.07 8.07 -8.59
N GLU A 82 -1.90 7.63 -7.35
CA GLU A 82 -2.85 7.87 -6.27
C GLU A 82 -2.50 9.12 -5.45
N LYS A 83 -1.27 9.65 -5.55
CA LYS A 83 -0.78 10.81 -4.80
C LYS A 83 -1.77 11.97 -4.79
N GLN A 84 -2.18 12.47 -5.97
CA GLN A 84 -3.13 13.59 -6.04
C GLN A 84 -4.46 13.25 -5.37
N ARG A 85 -4.94 12.02 -5.55
CA ARG A 85 -6.18 11.58 -4.89
C ARG A 85 -6.05 11.56 -3.37
N LEU A 86 -4.90 11.17 -2.82
CA LEU A 86 -4.66 11.23 -1.38
C LEU A 86 -4.71 12.67 -0.87
N VAL A 87 -4.11 13.61 -1.62
CA VAL A 87 -4.18 15.05 -1.34
C VAL A 87 -5.64 15.51 -1.33
N ASP A 88 -6.38 15.25 -2.41
CA ASP A 88 -7.77 15.69 -2.60
C ASP A 88 -8.71 15.11 -1.53
N ASN A 89 -8.39 13.93 -0.97
CA ASN A 89 -9.19 13.28 0.08
C ASN A 89 -8.69 13.59 1.50
N ASN A 90 -7.84 14.61 1.67
CA ASN A 90 -7.30 15.02 2.97
C ASN A 90 -6.61 13.87 3.73
N VAL A 91 -5.96 12.94 3.03
CA VAL A 91 -5.23 11.82 3.66
C VAL A 91 -3.83 12.26 4.02
N VAL A 92 -3.34 11.88 5.20
CA VAL A 92 -1.93 11.99 5.60
C VAL A 92 -1.26 10.64 5.36
N PHE A 93 -0.28 10.59 4.46
CA PHE A 93 0.40 9.34 4.12
C PHE A 93 1.65 9.12 4.99
N HIS A 94 1.80 7.89 5.48
CA HIS A 94 2.92 7.42 6.29
C HIS A 94 3.48 6.12 5.73
N CYS A 95 4.73 5.83 6.06
CA CYS A 95 5.36 4.57 5.72
C CYS A 95 6.24 4.09 6.87
N ILE A 96 6.13 2.80 7.19
CA ILE A 96 6.90 2.12 8.25
C ILE A 96 7.61 0.89 7.69
N GLY A 97 8.69 0.47 8.37
CA GLY A 97 9.49 -0.71 8.02
C GLY A 97 10.93 -0.35 7.65
N ASP A 98 11.64 -1.30 7.03
CA ASP A 98 13.06 -1.15 6.73
C ASP A 98 13.29 -0.52 5.35
N PHE A 99 13.55 0.79 5.34
CA PHE A 99 13.84 1.56 4.12
C PHE A 99 15.20 1.22 3.51
N SER A 100 16.16 0.66 4.26
CA SER A 100 17.49 0.35 3.75
C SER A 100 17.47 -0.75 2.68
N ARG A 101 16.43 -1.59 2.72
CA ARG A 101 16.20 -2.69 1.76
C ARG A 101 15.41 -2.25 0.53
N LEU A 102 14.80 -1.06 0.53
CA LEU A 102 13.98 -0.59 -0.58
C LEU A 102 14.85 0.03 -1.68
N PRO A 103 14.52 -0.20 -2.97
CA PRO A 103 15.21 0.49 -4.06
C PRO A 103 15.07 2.01 -3.95
N LYS A 104 16.11 2.76 -4.31
CA LYS A 104 16.10 4.24 -4.27
C LYS A 104 14.88 4.88 -4.95
N PRO A 105 14.39 4.41 -6.12
CA PRO A 105 13.19 4.95 -6.75
C PRO A 105 11.91 4.75 -5.91
N VAL A 106 11.82 3.66 -5.16
CA VAL A 106 10.69 3.41 -4.23
C VAL A 106 10.74 4.41 -3.09
N ILE A 107 11.91 4.62 -2.48
CA ILE A 107 12.10 5.58 -1.40
C ILE A 107 11.75 7.00 -1.86
N ALA A 108 12.17 7.39 -3.07
CA ALA A 108 11.84 8.68 -3.65
C ALA A 108 10.33 8.88 -3.80
N ALA A 109 9.62 7.90 -4.39
CA ALA A 109 8.16 7.95 -4.54
C ALA A 109 7.42 8.02 -3.19
N ILE A 110 7.91 7.30 -2.17
CA ILE A 110 7.36 7.36 -0.81
C ILE A 110 7.51 8.77 -0.25
N ARG A 111 8.73 9.33 -0.28
CA ARG A 111 9.01 10.68 0.26
C ARG A 111 8.19 11.75 -0.43
N GLU A 112 8.09 11.68 -1.75
CA GLU A 112 7.27 12.60 -2.53
C GLU A 112 5.78 12.52 -2.14
N THR A 113 5.27 11.31 -1.89
CA THR A 113 3.89 11.12 -1.43
C THR A 113 3.68 11.67 -0.02
N ILE A 114 4.58 11.39 0.92
CA ILE A 114 4.55 11.93 2.30
C ILE A 114 4.52 13.46 2.24
N GLN A 115 5.44 14.06 1.48
CA GLN A 115 5.54 15.52 1.35
C GLN A 115 4.26 16.12 0.76
N ALA A 116 3.72 15.56 -0.31
CA ALA A 116 2.50 16.03 -0.96
C ALA A 116 1.29 16.01 0.00
N THR A 117 1.25 15.04 0.92
CA THR A 117 0.17 14.90 1.91
C THR A 117 0.44 15.57 3.27
N SER A 118 1.58 16.24 3.44
CA SER A 118 2.05 16.69 4.76
C SER A 118 1.20 17.77 5.42
N GLN A 119 0.45 18.53 4.62
CA GLN A 119 -0.43 19.61 5.10
C GLN A 119 -1.86 19.12 5.39
N ASN A 120 -2.16 17.86 5.09
CA ASN A 120 -3.46 17.27 5.36
C ASN A 120 -3.62 16.96 6.85
N ASN A 121 -4.86 16.81 7.28
CA ASN A 121 -5.21 16.50 8.68
C ASN A 121 -6.36 15.49 8.83
N GLY A 122 -6.72 14.78 7.76
CA GLY A 122 -7.74 13.74 7.78
C GLY A 122 -7.17 12.36 8.13
N MET A 123 -7.61 11.33 7.40
CA MET A 123 -7.23 9.94 7.70
C MET A 123 -5.72 9.72 7.56
N ASN A 124 -5.14 9.02 8.53
CA ASN A 124 -3.75 8.56 8.46
C ASN A 124 -3.69 7.22 7.72
N LEU A 125 -3.05 7.21 6.55
CA LEU A 125 -2.81 6.01 5.77
C LEU A 125 -1.35 5.57 5.91
N THR A 126 -1.11 4.41 6.51
CA THR A 126 0.23 3.86 6.71
C THR A 126 0.47 2.66 5.83
N PHE A 127 1.52 2.68 5.02
CA PHE A 127 2.01 1.48 4.33
C PHE A 127 3.14 0.84 5.14
N ALA A 128 3.01 -0.45 5.43
CA ALA A 128 4.08 -1.26 6.00
C ALA A 128 4.85 -1.94 4.86
N LEU A 129 6.12 -1.57 4.70
CA LEU A 129 7.00 -1.99 3.60
C LEU A 129 8.34 -2.50 4.14
N SER A 130 8.74 -3.69 3.68
CA SER A 130 9.85 -4.43 4.28
C SER A 130 9.71 -4.48 5.81
N TYR A 131 8.49 -4.76 6.27
CA TYR A 131 8.10 -4.72 7.67
C TYR A 131 7.74 -6.13 8.15
N SER A 132 8.27 -6.49 9.31
CA SER A 132 7.82 -7.62 10.14
C SER A 132 7.79 -7.11 11.58
N GLY A 133 6.81 -7.57 12.36
CA GLY A 133 6.62 -7.22 13.76
C GLY A 133 7.10 -8.32 14.69
#